data_AF-A0A7R9WQU3-F1
#
_entry.id   AF-A0A7R9WQU3-F1
#
_cell.length_a   1.000
_cell.length_b   1.000
_cell.length_c   1.000
_cell.angle_alpha   90.00
_cell.angle_beta   90.00
_cell.angle_gamma   90.00
#
_symmetry.space_group_name_H-M   'P 1'
#
loop_
_entity.id
_entity.type
_entity.pdbx_description
1 polymer ?
#
loop_
_entity_poly.entity_id
_entity_poly.type
_entity_poly.pdbx_seq_one_letter_code
_entity_poly.pdbx_strand_id
1 'polypeptide(L)'
;MSDEIKEEAGKAFAKDMNTNSGAVVYAMARDRLSLPFGTKLKSAKVKIVHNRGCEITAVTCKSDTCEMKSLTYPFRPYVKSKNELKRRLATIRNQVCAPKIHWLVTKPFALLVLLICAGLGYGTMVLGTNGMLEAIAQAPRLQRGIAQVFGSASMFVKYVQASWYVCIVAHLVEAVLAAIGCSTTLGLNAEVTFSWFILVWMVGFPIFQEFDTLMKMQYAIPAKAK
;
A
#
# COMPACT_ATOMS: atom_id res chain seq x y z
N MET A 1 -1.93 36.89 19.53
CA MET A 1 -0.56 36.36 19.65
C MET A 1 -0.56 34.97 19.06
N SER A 2 0.28 34.68 18.06
CA SER A 2 0.41 33.31 17.55
C SER A 2 1.15 32.47 18.60
N ASP A 3 0.51 31.42 19.10
CA ASP A 3 1.14 30.40 19.95
C ASP A 3 2.12 29.59 19.09
N GLU A 4 3.27 30.19 18.85
CA GLU A 4 4.35 29.54 18.13
C GLU A 4 4.80 28.30 18.92
N ILE A 5 4.95 27.18 18.23
CA ILE A 5 5.34 25.92 18.85
C ILE A 5 6.80 26.10 19.31
N LYS A 6 6.98 26.29 20.62
CA LYS A 6 8.31 26.34 21.24
C LYS A 6 9.10 25.08 20.88
N GLU A 7 10.41 25.23 20.70
CA GLU A 7 11.30 24.15 20.24
C GLU A 7 11.17 22.87 21.09
N GLU A 8 11.09 23.01 22.42
CA GLU A 8 10.92 21.88 23.35
C GLU A 8 9.60 21.13 23.12
N ALA A 9 8.51 21.88 22.90
CA ALA A 9 7.21 21.28 22.57
C ALA A 9 7.26 20.57 21.21
N GLY A 10 7.96 21.15 20.23
CA GLY A 10 8.21 20.54 18.93
C GLY A 10 9.01 19.23 19.02
N LYS A 11 10.04 19.17 19.87
CA LYS A 11 10.82 17.94 20.15
C LYS A 11 9.98 16.89 20.87
N ALA A 12 9.16 17.29 21.84
CA ALA A 12 8.25 16.38 22.53
C ALA A 12 7.24 15.76 21.55
N PHE A 13 6.72 16.55 20.60
CA PHE A 13 5.86 16.06 19.52
C PHE A 13 6.59 15.12 18.56
N ALA A 14 7.82 15.43 18.16
CA ALA A 14 8.62 14.56 17.33
C ALA A 14 8.82 13.19 17.99
N LYS A 15 9.10 13.17 19.30
CA LYS A 15 9.23 11.93 20.09
C LYS A 15 7.94 11.13 20.11
N ASP A 16 6.79 11.78 20.32
CA ASP A 16 5.48 11.14 20.27
C ASP A 16 5.19 10.53 18.89
N MET A 17 5.41 11.28 17.80
CA MET A 17 5.21 10.78 16.43
C MET A 17 6.11 9.60 16.10
N ASN A 18 7.38 9.64 16.51
CA ASN A 18 8.31 8.54 16.31
C ASN A 18 7.96 7.29 17.15
N THR A 19 7.16 7.44 18.20
CA THR A 19 6.77 6.33 19.09
C THR A 19 5.38 5.77 18.75
N ASN A 20 4.46 6.60 18.29
CA ASN A 20 3.07 6.22 18.13
C ASN A 20 2.60 6.27 16.66
N SER A 21 3.42 6.80 15.74
CA SER A 21 2.99 7.09 14.37
C SER A 21 4.09 6.82 13.33
N GLY A 22 4.86 5.75 13.52
CA GLY A 22 5.97 5.37 12.64
C GLY A 22 5.55 5.23 11.18
N ALA A 23 4.39 4.61 10.92
CA ALA A 23 3.83 4.50 9.58
C ALA A 23 3.57 5.86 8.93
N VAL A 24 3.09 6.84 9.71
CA VAL A 24 2.79 8.20 9.24
C VAL A 24 4.08 8.93 8.88
N VAL A 25 5.11 8.84 9.73
CA VAL A 25 6.41 9.47 9.49
C VAL A 25 7.07 8.86 8.24
N TYR A 26 7.00 7.54 8.11
CA TYR A 26 7.47 6.82 6.92
C TYR A 26 6.74 7.28 5.66
N ALA A 27 5.41 7.36 5.72
CA ALA A 27 4.58 7.78 4.60
C ALA A 27 4.83 9.26 4.21
N MET A 28 5.00 10.16 5.18
CA MET A 28 5.40 11.55 4.95
C MET A 28 6.76 11.64 4.24
N ALA A 29 7.75 10.86 4.67
CA ALA A 29 9.05 10.84 4.02
C ALA A 29 8.96 10.31 2.59
N ARG A 30 8.23 9.20 2.39
CA ARG A 30 8.00 8.60 1.07
C ARG A 30 7.33 9.57 0.10
N ASP A 31 6.40 10.39 0.57
CA ASP A 31 5.70 11.37 -0.27
C ASP A 31 6.61 12.51 -0.75
N ARG A 32 7.66 12.85 0.01
CA ARG A 32 8.61 13.92 -0.32
C ARG A 32 9.84 13.43 -1.10
N LEU A 33 10.10 12.13 -1.11
CA LEU A 33 11.29 11.56 -1.75
C LEU A 33 11.00 11.13 -3.19
N SER A 34 11.75 11.69 -4.13
CA SER A 34 11.90 11.13 -5.47
C SER A 34 12.98 10.04 -5.44
N LEU A 35 12.57 8.79 -5.26
CA LEU A 35 13.51 7.66 -5.18
C LEU A 35 13.89 7.18 -6.60
N PRO A 36 15.19 7.15 -6.95
CA PRO A 36 15.64 6.52 -8.19
C PRO A 36 15.31 5.02 -8.21
N PHE A 37 15.23 4.44 -9.41
CA PHE A 37 14.99 3.01 -9.57
C PHE A 37 15.95 2.16 -8.72
N GLY A 38 15.41 1.15 -8.03
CA GLY A 38 16.15 0.26 -7.13
C GLY A 38 16.46 0.85 -5.74
N THR A 39 16.11 2.11 -5.47
CA THR A 39 16.29 2.72 -4.15
C THR A 39 15.04 2.55 -3.30
N LYS A 40 15.19 2.12 -2.04
CA LYS A 40 14.08 1.94 -1.09
C LYS A 40 14.25 2.82 0.14
N LEU A 41 13.14 3.37 0.63
CA LEU A 41 13.09 4.00 1.95
C LEU A 41 13.08 2.90 3.02
N LYS A 42 14.13 2.83 3.85
CA LYS A 42 14.30 1.83 4.91
C LYS A 42 13.67 2.28 6.23
N SER A 43 13.84 3.55 6.60
CA SER A 43 13.27 4.12 7.82
C SER A 43 13.16 5.64 7.73
N ALA A 44 12.32 6.23 8.58
CA ALA A 44 12.20 7.67 8.73
C ALA A 44 11.92 8.03 10.18
N LYS A 45 12.45 9.18 10.63
CA LYS A 45 12.23 9.74 11.97
C LYS A 45 12.02 11.23 11.89
N VAL A 46 11.08 11.77 12.65
CA VAL A 46 10.93 13.22 12.84
C VAL A 46 12.02 13.69 13.80
N LYS A 47 12.75 14.73 13.41
CA LYS A 47 13.73 15.41 14.26
C LYS A 47 13.05 16.47 15.13
N ILE A 48 12.23 17.31 14.51
CA ILE A 48 11.50 18.39 15.18
C ILE A 48 10.23 18.75 14.40
N VAL A 49 9.21 19.19 15.12
CA VAL A 49 7.96 19.71 14.56
C VAL A 49 7.88 21.21 14.81
N HIS A 50 7.64 21.96 13.75
CA HIS A 50 7.46 23.41 13.73
C HIS A 50 6.03 23.78 13.29
N ASN A 51 5.65 25.04 13.45
CA ASN A 51 4.41 25.60 12.88
C ASN A 51 4.33 25.45 11.35
N ARG A 52 5.48 25.44 10.67
CA ARG A 52 5.58 25.34 9.20
C ARG A 52 5.65 23.90 8.67
N GLY A 53 5.91 22.90 9.50
CA GLY A 53 6.12 21.53 9.04
C GLY A 53 6.93 20.65 9.99
N CYS A 54 7.29 19.46 9.52
CA CYS A 54 8.17 18.52 10.21
C CYS A 54 9.51 18.42 9.50
N GLU A 55 10.61 18.48 10.26
CA GLU A 55 11.92 18.03 9.79
C GLU A 55 12.02 16.53 10.00
N ILE A 56 12.30 15.80 8.94
CA ILE A 56 12.36 14.35 8.91
C ILE A 56 13.76 13.93 8.45
N THR A 57 14.32 12.93 9.11
CA THR A 57 15.52 12.22 8.68
C THR A 57 15.09 10.86 8.13
N ALA A 58 15.40 10.60 6.86
CA ALA A 58 15.07 9.37 6.17
C ALA A 58 16.34 8.61 5.79
N VAL A 59 16.30 7.27 5.90
CA VAL A 59 17.37 6.39 5.45
C VAL A 59 16.91 5.70 4.18
N THR A 60 17.59 5.99 3.07
CA THR A 60 17.34 5.35 1.77
C THR A 60 18.48 4.42 1.44
N CYS A 61 18.18 3.22 0.94
CA CYS A 61 19.20 2.24 0.57
C CYS A 61 19.07 1.83 -0.90
N LYS A 62 20.20 1.66 -1.57
CA LYS A 62 20.32 1.07 -2.91
C LYS A 62 21.33 -0.07 -2.80
N SER A 63 20.85 -1.30 -2.95
CA SER A 63 21.63 -2.51 -2.63
C SER A 63 22.17 -2.44 -1.19
N ASP A 64 23.50 -2.51 -1.01
CA ASP A 64 24.13 -2.50 0.30
C ASP A 64 24.50 -1.10 0.83
N THR A 65 24.34 -0.06 0.00
CA THR A 65 24.67 1.32 0.37
C THR A 65 23.44 2.05 0.88
N CYS A 66 23.51 2.60 2.09
CA CYS A 66 22.45 3.42 2.67
C CYS A 66 22.93 4.86 2.89
N GLU A 67 22.07 5.81 2.55
CA GLU A 67 22.28 7.24 2.71
C GLU A 67 21.21 7.82 3.63
N MET A 68 21.62 8.75 4.50
CA MET A 68 20.71 9.50 5.35
C MET A 68 20.40 10.86 4.73
N LYS A 69 19.11 11.14 4.48
CA LYS A 69 18.64 12.39 3.89
C LYS A 69 17.78 13.17 4.88
N SER A 70 18.01 14.47 4.98
CA SER A 70 17.13 15.38 5.70
C SER A 70 16.10 15.98 4.75
N LEU A 71 14.84 15.96 5.13
CA LEU A 71 13.72 16.44 4.32
C LEU A 71 12.70 17.16 5.19
N THR A 72 12.01 18.13 4.61
CA THR A 72 10.95 18.87 5.31
C THR A 72 9.59 18.51 4.71
N TYR A 73 8.67 18.07 5.56
CA TYR A 73 7.26 17.91 5.22
C TYR A 73 6.49 19.19 5.61
N PRO A 74 6.03 20.01 4.64
CA PRO A 74 5.43 21.30 4.95
C PRO A 74 3.98 21.17 5.43
N PHE A 75 3.57 22.02 6.36
CA PHE A 75 2.17 22.27 6.70
C PHE A 75 1.65 23.44 5.87
N ARG A 76 0.57 23.22 5.10
CA ARG A 76 -0.08 24.27 4.29
C ARG A 76 -1.60 24.28 4.51
N PRO A 77 -2.19 25.37 5.02
CA PRO A 77 -1.55 26.49 5.73
C PRO A 77 -0.74 26.08 6.99
N TYR A 78 0.10 27.00 7.46
CA TYR A 78 0.85 26.85 8.71
C TYR A 78 -0.08 26.65 9.90
N VAL A 79 0.38 25.86 10.86
CA VAL A 79 -0.38 25.51 12.06
C VAL A 79 -0.19 26.61 13.11
N LYS A 80 -1.29 27.12 13.67
CA LYS A 80 -1.27 28.24 14.62
C LYS A 80 -1.26 27.80 16.08
N SER A 81 -1.65 26.55 16.36
CA SER A 81 -1.75 26.04 17.73
C SER A 81 -1.50 24.54 17.84
N LYS A 82 -1.20 24.09 19.05
CA LYS A 82 -1.02 22.67 19.40
C LYS A 82 -2.27 21.82 19.11
N ASN A 83 -3.47 22.36 19.34
CA ASN A 83 -4.72 21.64 19.08
C ASN A 83 -5.00 21.50 17.59
N GLU A 84 -4.71 22.55 16.82
CA GLU A 84 -4.77 22.50 15.37
C GLU A 84 -3.76 21.50 14.79
N LEU A 85 -2.55 21.41 15.36
CA LEU A 85 -1.55 20.42 14.95
C LEU A 85 -2.09 18.99 15.05
N LYS A 86 -2.70 18.62 16.18
CA LYS A 86 -3.26 17.27 16.37
C LYS A 86 -4.32 16.94 15.32
N ARG A 87 -5.25 17.87 15.07
CA ARG A 87 -6.29 17.69 14.03
C ARG A 87 -5.65 17.57 12.65
N ARG A 88 -4.68 18.43 12.35
CA ARG A 88 -3.97 18.42 11.07
C ARG A 88 -3.21 17.12 10.85
N LEU A 89 -2.56 16.59 11.88
CA LEU A 89 -1.84 15.31 11.80
C LEU A 89 -2.79 14.14 11.51
N ALA A 90 -4.01 14.14 12.04
CA ALA A 90 -5.02 13.13 11.69
C ALA A 90 -5.41 13.19 10.21
N THR A 91 -5.58 14.41 9.66
CA THR A 91 -5.82 14.60 8.22
C THR A 91 -4.62 14.17 7.38
N ILE A 92 -3.41 14.60 7.75
CA ILE A 92 -2.18 14.22 7.03
C ILE A 92 -2.03 12.70 7.04
N ARG A 93 -2.24 12.03 8.18
CA ARG A 93 -2.20 10.57 8.29
C ARG A 93 -3.10 9.90 7.26
N ASN A 94 -4.36 10.32 7.15
CA ASN A 94 -5.29 9.76 6.15
C ASN A 94 -4.77 10.01 4.73
N GLN A 95 -4.22 11.20 4.45
CA GLN A 95 -3.70 11.56 3.14
C GLN A 95 -2.44 10.76 2.74
N VAL A 96 -1.43 10.69 3.61
CA VAL A 96 -0.14 10.07 3.27
C VAL A 96 -0.17 8.55 3.33
N CYS A 97 -1.03 7.99 4.18
CA CYS A 97 -1.24 6.54 4.28
C CYS A 97 -2.32 6.02 3.33
N ALA A 98 -2.97 6.89 2.55
CA ALA A 98 -3.93 6.47 1.53
C ALA A 98 -3.25 5.64 0.44
N PRO A 99 -3.95 4.63 -0.11
CA PRO A 99 -3.45 3.91 -1.25
C PRO A 99 -3.57 4.80 -2.49
N LYS A 100 -2.68 4.59 -3.48
CA LYS A 100 -2.67 5.40 -4.69
C LYS A 100 -3.20 4.56 -5.87
N ILE A 101 -4.33 4.96 -6.45
CA ILE A 101 -4.98 4.24 -7.57
C ILE A 101 -4.03 4.01 -8.74
N HIS A 102 -3.16 4.98 -9.05
CA HIS A 102 -2.18 4.83 -10.12
C HIS A 102 -1.20 3.67 -9.92
N TRP A 103 -1.09 3.08 -8.72
CA TRP A 103 -0.30 1.86 -8.51
C TRP A 103 -0.78 0.68 -9.35
N LEU A 104 -2.05 0.63 -9.73
CA LEU A 104 -2.60 -0.40 -10.60
C LEU A 104 -1.92 -0.43 -11.99
N VAL A 105 -1.45 0.72 -12.47
CA VAL A 105 -0.83 0.86 -13.81
C VAL A 105 0.66 1.13 -13.74
N THR A 106 1.13 1.83 -12.70
CA THR A 106 2.56 2.17 -12.55
C THR A 106 3.39 1.01 -12.01
N LYS A 107 2.76 0.02 -11.37
CA LYS A 107 3.46 -1.18 -10.89
C LYS A 107 3.21 -2.34 -11.85
N PRO A 108 4.26 -2.85 -12.52
CA PRO A 108 4.10 -3.89 -13.56
C PRO A 108 3.47 -5.17 -13.00
N PHE A 109 3.83 -5.56 -11.78
CA PHE A 109 3.28 -6.77 -11.17
C PHE A 109 1.80 -6.62 -10.77
N ALA A 110 1.39 -5.42 -10.32
CA ALA A 110 -0.01 -5.15 -10.02
C ALA A 110 -0.87 -5.18 -11.31
N LEU A 111 -0.37 -4.56 -12.38
CA LEU A 111 -1.03 -4.57 -13.69
C LEU A 111 -1.16 -6.00 -14.23
N LEU A 112 -0.09 -6.79 -14.15
CA LEU A 112 -0.09 -8.19 -14.60
C LEU A 112 -1.15 -9.01 -13.87
N VAL A 113 -1.20 -8.94 -12.54
CA VAL A 113 -2.20 -9.68 -11.76
C VAL A 113 -3.60 -9.20 -12.11
N LEU A 114 -3.83 -7.89 -12.24
CA LEU A 114 -5.12 -7.34 -12.65
C LEU A 114 -5.58 -7.91 -14.01
N LEU A 115 -4.68 -7.99 -15.00
CA LEU A 115 -4.99 -8.54 -16.32
C LEU A 115 -5.27 -10.05 -16.27
N ILE A 116 -4.49 -10.81 -15.48
CA ILE A 116 -4.73 -12.24 -15.28
C ILE A 116 -6.09 -12.46 -14.62
N CYS A 117 -6.40 -11.74 -13.54
CA CYS A 117 -7.70 -11.82 -12.88
C CYS A 117 -8.86 -11.46 -13.82
N ALA A 118 -8.72 -10.40 -14.62
CA ALA A 118 -9.71 -10.03 -15.62
C ALA A 118 -9.91 -11.14 -16.66
N GLY A 119 -8.82 -11.75 -17.15
CA GLY A 119 -8.88 -12.87 -18.10
C GLY A 119 -9.54 -14.12 -17.50
N LEU A 120 -9.18 -14.49 -16.27
CA LEU A 120 -9.78 -15.60 -15.53
C LEU A 120 -11.28 -15.36 -15.30
N GLY A 121 -11.66 -14.14 -14.91
CA GLY A 121 -13.04 -13.74 -14.69
C GLY A 121 -13.84 -13.75 -15.99
N TYR A 122 -13.29 -13.23 -17.08
CA TYR A 122 -13.94 -13.27 -18.40
C TYR A 122 -14.15 -14.71 -18.89
N GLY A 123 -13.12 -15.56 -18.81
CA GLY A 123 -13.24 -16.98 -19.15
C GLY A 123 -14.30 -17.69 -18.32
N THR A 124 -14.30 -17.47 -17.00
CA THR A 124 -15.21 -18.17 -16.08
C THR A 124 -16.65 -17.67 -16.17
N MET A 125 -16.87 -16.34 -16.15
CA MET A 125 -18.18 -15.73 -15.97
C MET A 125 -18.87 -15.35 -17.28
N VAL A 126 -18.11 -15.06 -18.34
CA VAL A 126 -18.67 -14.59 -19.63
C VAL A 126 -18.69 -15.72 -20.65
N LEU A 127 -17.55 -16.36 -20.92
CA LEU A 127 -17.48 -17.46 -21.89
C LEU A 127 -18.09 -18.75 -21.33
N GLY A 128 -17.83 -19.02 -20.04
CA GLY A 128 -18.15 -20.29 -19.42
C GLY A 128 -17.40 -21.46 -20.07
N THR A 129 -17.73 -22.68 -19.65
CA THR A 129 -17.02 -23.88 -20.10
C THR A 129 -17.08 -24.07 -21.61
N ASN A 130 -18.26 -23.95 -22.21
CA ASN A 130 -18.47 -24.21 -23.64
C ASN A 130 -17.75 -23.18 -24.51
N GLY A 131 -17.88 -21.88 -24.19
CA GLY A 131 -17.22 -20.82 -24.96
C GLY A 131 -15.70 -20.90 -24.91
N MET A 132 -15.12 -21.27 -23.76
CA MET A 132 -13.67 -21.48 -23.66
C MET A 132 -13.20 -22.69 -24.48
N LEU A 133 -13.93 -23.81 -24.44
CA LEU A 133 -13.60 -25.01 -25.22
C LEU A 133 -13.64 -24.73 -26.73
N GLU A 134 -14.67 -24.00 -27.19
CA GLU A 134 -14.79 -23.60 -28.58
C GLU A 134 -13.65 -22.67 -29.01
N ALA A 135 -13.33 -21.65 -28.21
CA ALA A 135 -12.22 -20.75 -28.49
C ALA A 135 -10.86 -21.47 -28.55
N ILE A 136 -10.64 -22.48 -27.71
CA ILE A 136 -9.43 -23.30 -27.74
C ILE A 136 -9.38 -24.17 -29.02
N ALA A 137 -10.51 -24.77 -29.41
CA ALA A 137 -10.60 -25.62 -30.60
C ALA A 137 -10.29 -24.84 -31.90
N GLN A 138 -10.63 -23.56 -31.95
CA GLN A 138 -10.31 -22.67 -33.07
C GLN A 138 -8.82 -22.29 -33.14
N ALA A 139 -8.01 -22.63 -32.13
CA ALA A 139 -6.58 -22.29 -32.04
C ALA A 139 -5.69 -23.55 -31.91
N PRO A 140 -5.35 -24.25 -33.01
CA PRO A 140 -4.64 -25.55 -32.96
C PRO A 140 -3.26 -25.53 -32.29
N ARG A 141 -2.55 -24.38 -32.29
CA ARG A 141 -1.28 -24.24 -31.58
C ARG A 141 -1.49 -24.16 -30.07
N LEU A 142 -2.49 -23.39 -29.63
CA LEU A 142 -2.86 -23.26 -28.22
C LEU A 142 -3.37 -24.59 -27.67
N GLN A 143 -4.25 -25.28 -28.41
CA GLN A 143 -4.78 -26.58 -28.01
C GLN A 143 -3.66 -27.61 -27.80
N ARG A 144 -2.65 -27.66 -28.68
CA ARG A 144 -1.48 -28.54 -28.50
C ARG A 144 -0.69 -28.20 -27.24
N GLY A 145 -0.42 -26.91 -27.00
CA GLY A 145 0.26 -26.48 -25.77
C GLY A 145 -0.54 -26.82 -24.50
N ILE A 146 -1.85 -26.59 -24.52
CA ILE A 146 -2.75 -26.95 -23.42
C ILE A 146 -2.75 -28.46 -23.17
N ALA A 147 -2.85 -29.28 -24.22
CA ALA A 147 -2.83 -30.73 -24.09
C ALA A 147 -1.49 -31.24 -23.52
N GLN A 148 -0.37 -30.61 -23.88
CA GLN A 148 0.95 -30.97 -23.34
C GLN A 148 1.09 -30.67 -21.84
N VAL A 149 0.52 -29.55 -21.36
CA VAL A 149 0.69 -29.11 -19.97
C VAL A 149 -0.41 -29.62 -19.05
N PHE A 150 -1.66 -29.62 -19.52
CA PHE A 150 -2.87 -29.90 -18.72
C PHE A 150 -3.57 -31.21 -19.13
N GLY A 151 -3.04 -31.93 -20.13
CA GLY A 151 -3.61 -33.18 -20.65
C GLY A 151 -4.81 -32.99 -21.58
N SER A 152 -5.69 -32.02 -21.30
CA SER A 152 -6.84 -31.70 -22.15
C SER A 152 -7.34 -30.25 -21.98
N ALA A 153 -8.07 -29.75 -22.98
CA ALA A 153 -8.74 -28.46 -22.90
C ALA A 153 -9.78 -28.40 -21.77
N SER A 154 -10.51 -29.50 -21.54
CA SER A 154 -11.49 -29.60 -20.45
C SER A 154 -10.86 -29.48 -19.07
N MET A 155 -9.69 -30.11 -18.86
CA MET A 155 -8.95 -29.96 -17.60
C MET A 155 -8.43 -28.54 -17.42
N PHE A 156 -7.85 -27.94 -18.47
CA PHE A 156 -7.42 -26.54 -18.43
C PHE A 156 -8.55 -25.58 -18.05
N VAL A 157 -9.74 -25.73 -18.64
CA VAL A 157 -10.91 -24.92 -18.31
C VAL A 157 -11.32 -25.06 -16.85
N LYS A 158 -11.31 -26.29 -16.29
CA LYS A 158 -11.56 -26.50 -14.86
C LYS A 158 -10.54 -25.78 -13.98
N TYR A 159 -9.26 -25.80 -14.36
CA TYR A 159 -8.21 -25.05 -13.65
C TYR A 159 -8.44 -23.54 -13.72
N VAL A 160 -8.80 -22.99 -14.88
CA VAL A 160 -9.13 -21.56 -15.03
C VAL A 160 -10.25 -21.15 -14.06
N GLN A 161 -11.33 -21.93 -14.00
CA GLN A 161 -12.46 -21.66 -13.10
C GLN A 161 -12.05 -21.78 -11.63
N ALA A 162 -11.33 -22.85 -11.26
CA ALA A 162 -10.84 -23.02 -9.90
C ALA A 162 -9.91 -21.87 -9.48
N SER A 163 -8.98 -21.47 -10.35
CA SER A 163 -8.07 -20.35 -10.11
C SER A 163 -8.80 -19.03 -9.94
N TRP A 164 -9.88 -18.78 -10.69
CA TRP A 164 -10.71 -17.59 -10.51
C TRP A 164 -11.32 -17.52 -9.09
N TYR A 165 -11.96 -18.60 -8.63
CA TYR A 165 -12.57 -18.61 -7.28
C TYR A 165 -11.53 -18.54 -6.17
N VAL A 166 -10.40 -19.24 -6.31
CA VAL A 166 -9.28 -19.13 -5.36
C VAL A 166 -8.76 -17.70 -5.30
N CYS A 167 -8.64 -17.03 -6.46
CA CYS A 167 -8.21 -15.64 -6.54
C CYS A 167 -9.17 -14.69 -5.79
N ILE A 168 -10.49 -14.85 -5.98
CA ILE A 168 -11.50 -14.06 -5.25
C ILE A 168 -11.31 -14.21 -3.74
N VAL A 169 -11.21 -15.46 -3.25
CA VAL A 169 -11.10 -15.73 -1.82
C VAL A 169 -9.79 -15.17 -1.26
N ALA A 170 -8.66 -15.39 -1.95
CA ALA A 170 -7.36 -14.89 -1.53
C ALA A 170 -7.36 -13.35 -1.43
N HIS A 171 -7.83 -12.67 -2.48
CA HIS A 171 -7.90 -11.21 -2.50
C HIS A 171 -8.84 -10.65 -1.43
N LEU A 172 -9.97 -11.33 -1.18
CA LEU A 172 -10.91 -10.92 -0.13
C LEU A 172 -10.27 -11.03 1.26
N VAL A 173 -9.56 -12.12 1.55
CA VAL A 173 -8.85 -12.29 2.82
C VAL A 173 -7.81 -11.17 3.02
N GLU A 174 -6.99 -10.89 2.01
CA GLU A 174 -6.01 -9.81 2.06
C GLU A 174 -6.68 -8.43 2.25
N ALA A 175 -7.79 -8.18 1.54
CA ALA A 175 -8.53 -6.92 1.64
C ALA A 175 -9.13 -6.72 3.04
N VAL A 176 -9.69 -7.78 3.63
CA VAL A 176 -10.21 -7.74 5.01
C VAL A 176 -9.09 -7.48 6.01
N LEU A 177 -7.94 -8.16 5.88
CA LEU A 177 -6.78 -7.93 6.74
C LEU A 177 -6.28 -6.48 6.62
N ALA A 178 -6.21 -5.94 5.40
CA ALA A 178 -5.84 -4.55 5.17
C ALA A 178 -6.84 -3.58 5.82
N ALA A 179 -8.15 -3.83 5.67
CA ALA A 179 -9.19 -3.00 6.24
C ALA A 179 -9.15 -3.00 7.78
N ILE A 180 -8.98 -4.17 8.40
CA ILE A 180 -8.86 -4.31 9.86
C ILE A 180 -7.63 -3.54 10.36
N GLY A 181 -6.46 -3.71 9.75
CA GLY A 181 -5.25 -3.02 10.22
C GLY A 181 -5.27 -1.51 9.92
N CYS A 182 -5.92 -1.07 8.83
CA CYS A 182 -6.19 0.35 8.58
C CYS A 182 -7.00 0.98 9.72
N SER A 183 -8.09 0.33 10.14
CA SER A 183 -8.98 0.85 11.19
C SER A 183 -8.36 0.75 12.58
N THR A 184 -7.83 -0.42 12.94
CA THR A 184 -7.41 -0.72 14.32
C THR A 184 -6.00 -0.28 14.64
N THR A 185 -5.06 -0.40 13.69
CA THR A 185 -3.63 -0.18 13.95
C THR A 185 -3.17 1.18 13.42
N LEU A 186 -3.53 1.53 12.19
CA LEU A 186 -3.17 2.82 11.61
C LEU A 186 -4.15 3.93 12.03
N GLY A 187 -5.37 3.56 12.45
CA GLY A 187 -6.42 4.50 12.86
C GLY A 187 -6.90 5.40 11.71
N LEU A 188 -6.94 4.87 10.49
CA LEU A 188 -7.42 5.58 9.30
C LEU A 188 -8.94 5.73 9.33
N ASN A 189 -9.45 6.75 8.63
CA ASN A 189 -10.89 6.92 8.48
C ASN A 189 -11.50 5.84 7.57
N ALA A 190 -12.84 5.76 7.55
CA ALA A 190 -13.58 4.77 6.77
C ALA A 190 -13.32 4.89 5.26
N GLU A 191 -13.22 6.10 4.73
CA GLU A 191 -12.98 6.35 3.31
C GLU A 191 -11.64 5.78 2.83
N VAL A 192 -10.56 6.06 3.57
CA VAL A 192 -9.22 5.55 3.24
C VAL A 192 -9.14 4.04 3.46
N THR A 193 -9.79 3.54 4.51
CA THR A 193 -9.90 2.10 4.79
C THR A 193 -10.61 1.37 3.65
N PHE A 194 -11.73 1.91 3.17
CA PHE A 194 -12.47 1.36 2.04
C PHE A 194 -11.66 1.41 0.74
N SER A 195 -10.91 2.50 0.52
CA SER A 195 -10.00 2.60 -0.62
C SER A 195 -8.93 1.50 -0.61
N TRP A 196 -8.36 1.20 0.57
CA TRP A 196 -7.42 0.08 0.72
C TRP A 196 -8.09 -1.26 0.43
N PHE A 197 -9.29 -1.48 0.99
CA PHE A 197 -10.06 -2.69 0.76
C PHE A 197 -10.27 -2.93 -0.73
N ILE A 198 -10.78 -1.94 -1.48
CA ILE A 198 -11.05 -2.07 -2.91
C ILE A 198 -9.77 -2.34 -3.70
N LEU A 199 -8.71 -1.57 -3.48
CA LEU A 199 -7.48 -1.72 -4.26
C LEU A 199 -6.79 -3.06 -3.98
N VAL A 200 -6.81 -3.55 -2.75
CA VAL A 200 -6.32 -4.89 -2.40
C VAL A 200 -7.24 -5.96 -2.96
N TRP A 201 -8.56 -5.80 -2.91
CA TRP A 201 -9.48 -6.80 -3.45
C TRP A 201 -9.35 -6.97 -4.97
N MET A 202 -9.04 -5.90 -5.70
CA MET A 202 -8.84 -5.94 -7.15
C MET A 202 -7.59 -6.72 -7.58
N VAL A 203 -6.49 -6.65 -6.81
CA VAL A 203 -5.16 -7.10 -7.27
C VAL A 203 -4.44 -8.02 -6.28
N GLY A 204 -4.83 -8.02 -5.02
CA GLY A 204 -4.28 -8.84 -3.96
C GLY A 204 -2.89 -8.40 -3.50
N PHE A 205 -2.04 -9.39 -3.27
CA PHE A 205 -0.69 -9.28 -2.70
C PHE A 205 0.16 -8.09 -3.19
N PRO A 206 0.23 -7.75 -4.50
CA PRO A 206 1.06 -6.64 -4.99
C PRO A 206 0.71 -5.28 -4.36
N ILE A 207 -0.57 -5.06 -4.03
CA ILE A 207 -1.02 -3.86 -3.31
C ILE A 207 -0.94 -4.11 -1.80
N PHE A 208 -1.29 -5.30 -1.33
CA PHE A 208 -1.20 -5.65 0.09
C PHE A 208 0.22 -5.47 0.65
N GLN A 209 1.27 -5.70 -0.13
CA GLN A 209 2.66 -5.49 0.28
C GLN A 209 2.97 -4.03 0.66
N GLU A 210 2.30 -3.05 0.03
CA GLU A 210 2.44 -1.64 0.42
C GLU A 210 1.81 -1.36 1.77
N PHE A 211 0.67 -1.99 2.03
CA PHE A 211 0.01 -1.92 3.33
C PHE A 211 0.86 -2.61 4.41
N ASP A 212 1.36 -3.81 4.15
CA ASP A 212 2.23 -4.55 5.06
C ASP A 212 3.51 -3.76 5.40
N THR A 213 4.06 -3.02 4.45
CA THR A 213 5.19 -2.11 4.71
C THR A 213 4.81 -1.03 5.71
N LEU A 214 3.63 -0.40 5.59
CA LEU A 214 3.16 0.58 6.57
C LEU A 214 2.97 -0.04 7.95
N MET A 215 2.40 -1.25 8.01
CA MET A 215 2.19 -1.98 9.27
C MET A 215 3.53 -2.31 9.96
N LYS A 216 4.51 -2.80 9.19
CA LYS A 216 5.88 -3.04 9.70
C LYS A 216 6.50 -1.77 10.27
N MET A 217 6.31 -0.62 9.63
CA MET A 217 6.83 0.65 10.14
C MET A 217 6.10 1.14 11.39
N GLN A 218 4.84 0.74 11.57
CA GLN A 218 4.11 1.00 12.81
C GLN A 218 4.63 0.12 13.96
N TYR A 219 4.91 -1.16 13.72
CA TYR A 219 5.38 -2.12 14.73
C TYR A 219 6.90 -2.12 14.97
N ALA A 220 7.70 -1.60 14.04
CA ALA A 220 9.15 -1.46 14.21
C ALA A 220 9.54 -0.49 15.34
N ILE A 221 8.54 0.17 15.94
CA ILE A 221 8.71 0.94 17.15
C ILE A 221 8.57 -0.02 18.34
N PRO A 222 9.58 -0.16 19.21
CA PRO A 222 9.45 -0.97 20.41
C PRO A 222 8.24 -0.47 21.21
N ALA A 223 7.26 -1.36 21.41
CA ALA A 223 6.13 -1.08 22.27
C ALA A 223 6.66 -0.67 23.64
N LYS A 224 6.15 0.43 24.19
CA LYS A 224 6.40 0.73 25.61
C LYS A 224 5.99 -0.51 26.40
N ALA A 225 6.92 -1.08 27.17
CA ALA A 225 6.54 -1.90 28.32
C ALA A 225 5.56 -1.04 29.12
N LYS A 226 4.30 -1.48 29.18
CA LYS A 226 3.26 -0.83 29.96
C LYS A 226 3.61 -0.93 31.44
#